data_AF-A0A9D6TSL8-F1
#
_entry.id   AF-A0A9D6TSL8-F1
#
_cell.length_a   1.000
_cell.length_b   1.000
_cell.length_c   1.000
_cell.angle_alpha   90.00
_cell.angle_beta   90.00
_cell.angle_gamma   90.00
#
_symmetry.space_group_name_H-M   'P 1'
#
loop_
_entity.id
_entity.type
_entity.pdbx_description
1 polymer ?
#
loop_
_entity_poly.entity_id
_entity_poly.type
_entity_poly.pdbx_seq_one_letter_code
_entity_poly.pdbx_strand_id
1 'polypeptide(L)' 'MSRSRAREFWCDVVSEKVLIRLRRPGGFGRPPGYFVQCNQVDCQYVDENKPPCPLHVGMFEDEIRAADEARARRDQPDG' A
#
# COMPACT_ATOMS: atom_id res chain seq x y z
N MET A 1 14.63 1.94 -1.32
CA MET A 1 13.16 1.85 -1.08
C MET A 1 12.56 0.99 -2.17
N SER A 2 12.07 -0.20 -1.84
CA SER A 2 11.42 -1.08 -2.80
C SER A 2 10.21 -0.36 -3.39
N ARG A 3 10.25 -0.03 -4.68
CA ARG A 3 9.06 0.46 -5.39
C ARG A 3 8.12 -0.74 -5.48
N SER A 4 7.14 -0.82 -4.57
CA SER A 4 6.08 -1.82 -4.66
C SER A 4 5.52 -1.81 -6.09
N ARG A 5 5.41 -2.99 -6.71
CA ARG A 5 4.93 -3.07 -8.10
C ARG A 5 3.47 -2.64 -8.16
N ALA A 6 3.09 -1.91 -9.21
CA ALA A 6 1.68 -1.65 -9.46
C ALA A 6 1.04 -2.93 -10.01
N ARG A 7 -0.21 -3.19 -9.65
CA ARG A 7 -1.01 -4.32 -10.10
C ARG A 7 -2.34 -3.80 -10.63
N GLU A 8 -2.89 -4.45 -11.65
CA GLU A 8 -4.25 -4.16 -12.10
C GLU A 8 -5.26 -4.80 -11.14
N PHE A 9 -6.34 -4.10 -10.85
CA PHE A 9 -7.46 -4.55 -10.02
C PHE A 9 -8.77 -4.09 -10.66
N TRP A 10 -9.77 -4.96 -10.71
CA TRP A 10 -11.10 -4.58 -11.16
C TRP A 10 -11.86 -3.92 -10.02
N CYS A 11 -12.22 -2.64 -10.17
CA CYS A 11 -12.93 -1.89 -9.14
C CYS A 11 -14.41 -1.76 -9.50
N ASP A 12 -15.29 -2.43 -8.73
CA ASP A 12 -16.73 -2.40 -8.98
C ASP A 12 -17.37 -1.03 -8.74
N VAL A 13 -16.75 -0.18 -7.90
CA VAL A 13 -17.26 1.18 -7.61
C VAL A 13 -17.26 2.06 -8.85
N VAL A 14 -16.19 1.97 -9.66
CA VAL A 14 -16.04 2.72 -10.92
C VAL A 14 -16.26 1.85 -12.16
N SER A 15 -16.48 0.54 -11.98
CA SER A 15 -16.64 -0.45 -13.05
C SER A 15 -15.51 -0.47 -14.09
N GLU A 16 -14.27 -0.32 -13.62
CA GLU A 16 -13.07 -0.25 -14.47
C GLU A 16 -11.87 -0.98 -13.86
N LYS A 17 -10.87 -1.28 -14.71
CA LYS A 17 -9.54 -1.72 -14.25
C LYS A 17 -8.73 -0.53 -13.75
N VAL A 18 -8.35 -0.59 -12.49
CA VAL A 18 -7.55 0.42 -11.81
C VAL A 18 -6.15 -0.13 -11.50
N LEU A 19 -5.17 0.75 -11.39
CA LEU A 19 -3.83 0.39 -10.95
C LEU A 19 -3.71 0.63 -9.45
N ILE A 20 -3.39 -0.43 -8.72
CA ILE A 20 -3.19 -0.39 -7.27
C ILE A 20 -1.74 -0.64 -6.91
N ARG A 21 -1.27 -0.01 -5.83
CA ARG A 21 0.10 -0.17 -5.34
C ARG A 21 0.18 0.02 -3.83
N LEU A 22 0.92 -0.87 -3.17
CA LEU A 22 1.30 -0.68 -1.77
C LEU A 22 2.20 0.54 -1.60
N ARG A 23 1.79 1.49 -0.78
CA ARG A 23 2.57 2.66 -0.41
C ARG A 23 2.77 2.68 1.11
N ARG A 24 3.88 3.29 1.51
CA ARG A 24 4.14 3.66 2.89
C ARG A 24 4.29 5.18 2.89
N PRO A 25 3.56 5.93 3.72
CA PRO A 25 3.75 7.37 3.79
C PRO A 25 5.21 7.65 4.18
N GLY A 26 5.89 8.49 3.39
CA GLY A 26 7.20 9.00 3.73
C GLY A 26 7.03 10.39 4.32
N GLY A 27 7.36 10.58 5.60
CA GLY A 27 7.31 11.89 6.25
C GLY A 27 7.28 11.80 7.77
N PHE A 28 7.88 12.80 8.43
CA PHE A 28 7.73 13.00 9.87
C PHE A 28 6.26 13.32 10.19
N GLY A 29 5.67 12.61 11.16
CA GLY A 29 4.34 12.93 11.69
C GLY A 29 3.14 12.22 11.07
N ARG A 30 3.32 11.36 10.05
CA ARG A 30 2.24 10.47 9.60
C ARG A 30 2.25 9.15 10.37
N PRO A 31 1.07 8.60 10.70
CA PRO A 31 0.99 7.33 11.43
C PRO A 31 1.77 6.24 10.68
N PRO A 32 2.54 5.42 11.41
CA PRO A 32 3.28 4.32 10.80
C PRO A 32 2.29 3.32 10.22
N GLY A 33 2.45 2.98 8.93
CA GLY A 33 1.56 2.02 8.30
C GLY A 33 1.71 1.95 6.79
N TYR A 34 1.11 0.93 6.20
CA TYR A 34 0.96 0.79 4.76
C TYR A 34 -0.45 1.25 4.34
N PHE A 35 -0.59 1.69 3.09
CA PHE A 35 -1.89 1.93 2.46
C PHE A 35 -1.83 1.47 1.00
N VAL A 36 -2.99 1.25 0.37
CA VAL A 36 -3.07 0.89 -1.05
C VAL A 36 -3.46 2.11 -1.86
N GLN A 37 -2.53 2.61 -2.66
CA GLN A 37 -2.75 3.70 -3.59
C GLN A 37 -3.48 3.20 -4.84
N CYS A 38 -4.60 3.82 -5.21
CA CYS A 38 -5.35 3.56 -6.45
C CYS A 38 -5.12 4.69 -7.48
N ASN A 39 -4.93 4.43 -8.76
CA ASN A 39 -4.79 5.52 -9.75
C ASN A 39 -6.06 6.37 -9.97
N GLN A 40 -7.22 5.95 -9.45
CA GLN A 40 -8.45 6.74 -9.48
C GLN A 40 -8.46 7.79 -8.37
N VAL A 41 -8.46 9.06 -8.76
CA VAL A 41 -8.36 10.23 -7.85
C VAL A 41 -9.56 10.33 -6.90
N ASP A 42 -10.74 9.94 -7.37
CA ASP A 42 -11.98 10.00 -6.60
C ASP A 42 -12.05 8.91 -5.50
N CYS A 43 -11.22 7.86 -5.61
CA CYS A 43 -11.11 6.82 -4.58
C CYS A 43 -10.08 7.16 -3.49
N GLN A 44 -9.20 8.15 -3.69
CA GLN A 44 -8.09 8.48 -2.79
C GLN A 44 -8.45 9.57 -1.75
N TYR A 45 -9.61 9.47 -1.09
CA TYR A 45 -9.88 10.37 0.02
C TYR A 45 -9.05 9.94 1.24
N VAL A 46 -8.04 10.74 1.61
CA VAL A 46 -7.31 10.70 2.91
C VAL A 46 -6.15 9.70 3.04
N ASP A 47 -5.66 9.05 1.96
CA ASP A 47 -4.65 7.96 2.07
C ASP A 47 -5.13 6.81 3.01
N GLU A 48 -6.41 6.81 3.35
CA GLU A 48 -7.11 5.85 4.17
C GLU A 48 -8.19 5.27 3.27
N ASN A 49 -8.08 3.99 2.93
CA ASN A 49 -9.04 3.31 2.07
C ASN A 49 -10.38 3.12 2.79
N LYS A 50 -11.08 4.21 3.05
CA LYS A 50 -12.36 4.20 3.77
C LYS A 50 -13.45 3.64 2.87
N PRO A 51 -14.47 2.97 3.45
CA PRO A 51 -15.66 2.57 2.69
C PRO A 51 -16.23 3.76 1.92
N PRO A 52 -16.63 3.61 0.65
CA PRO A 52 -16.94 2.36 -0.08
C PRO A 52 -15.77 1.72 -0.85
N CYS A 53 -14.51 2.13 -0.61
CA CYS A 53 -13.37 1.58 -1.35
C CYS A 53 -13.13 0.10 -0.98
N PRO A 54 -13.07 -0.83 -1.95
CA PRO A 54 -12.81 -2.25 -1.67
C PRO A 54 -11.33 -2.53 -1.37
N LEU A 55 -10.44 -1.54 -1.55
CA LEU A 55 -9.01 -1.74 -1.40
C LEU A 55 -8.62 -1.80 0.07
N HIS A 56 -7.82 -2.78 0.45
CA HIS A 56 -7.26 -2.86 1.81
C HIS A 56 -5.84 -3.42 1.76
N VAL A 57 -5.03 -3.11 2.78
CA VAL A 57 -3.63 -3.56 2.87
C VAL A 57 -3.46 -5.08 2.85
N GLY A 58 -4.51 -5.81 3.24
CA GLY A 58 -4.59 -7.27 3.14
C GLY A 58 -4.32 -7.82 1.72
N MET A 59 -4.61 -7.02 0.68
CA MET A 59 -4.33 -7.39 -0.71
C MET A 59 -2.82 -7.48 -1.04
N PHE A 60 -1.96 -6.99 -0.15
CA PHE A 60 -0.50 -6.95 -0.29
C PHE A 60 0.22 -7.55 0.94
N GLU A 61 -0.40 -8.49 1.66
CA GLU A 61 0.18 -9.10 2.87
C GLU A 61 1.56 -9.70 2.62
N ASP A 62 1.75 -10.36 1.48
CA ASP A 62 3.03 -10.95 1.09
C ASP A 62 4.11 -9.88 0.87
N GLU A 63 3.78 -8.77 0.19
CA GLU A 63 4.69 -7.66 -0.03
C GLU A 63 5.01 -6.91 1.27
N ILE A 64 4.04 -6.78 2.17
CA ILE A 64 4.24 -6.20 3.51
C ILE A 64 5.22 -7.07 4.30
N ARG A 65 4.95 -8.39 4.39
CA ARG A 65 5.81 -9.35 5.08
C ARG A 65 7.23 -9.33 4.52
N ALA A 66 7.39 -9.40 3.20
CA ALA A 66 8.70 -9.37 2.57
C ALA A 66 9.43 -8.03 2.82
N ALA A 67 8.71 -6.90 2.83
CA ALA A 67 9.28 -5.59 3.12
C ALA A 67 9.73 -5.46 4.58
N ASP A 68 8.95 -5.99 5.52
CA ASP A 68 9.25 -5.96 6.95
C ASP A 68 10.39 -6.91 7.31
N GLU A 69 10.43 -8.12 6.74
CA GLU A 69 11.57 -9.04 6.87
C GLU A 69 12.87 -8.43 6.33
N ALA A 70 12.81 -7.79 5.16
CA ALA A 70 13.97 -7.11 4.59
C ALA A 70 14.40 -5.88 5.41
N ARG A 71 13.53 -5.29 6.23
CA ARG A 71 13.92 -4.26 7.20
C ARG A 71 14.54 -4.89 8.44
N ALA A 72 13.92 -5.92 9.01
CA ALA A 72 14.46 -6.62 10.18
C ALA A 72 15.91 -7.08 9.91
N ARG A 73 16.18 -7.62 8.72
CA ARG A 73 17.55 -8.01 8.31
C ARG A 73 18.53 -6.84 8.16
N ARG A 74 18.05 -5.62 7.91
CA ARG A 74 18.89 -4.42 7.82
C ARG A 74 19.10 -3.75 9.18
N ASP A 75 18.13 -3.92 10.08
CA ASP A 75 18.13 -3.34 11.42
C ASP A 75 18.86 -4.24 12.43
N GLN A 76 19.16 -5.49 12.07
CA GLN A 76 20.03 -6.36 12.85
C GLN A 76 21.49 -5.89 12.67
N PRO A 77 22.13 -5.29 13.69
CA PRO A 77 23.56 -5.03 13.62
C PRO A 77 24.27 -6.39 13.68
N ASP A 78 25.15 -6.65 12.72
CA ASP A 78 26.24 -7.62 12.90
C ASP A 78 26.94 -7.24 14.22
N GLY A 79 26.82 -8.12 15.23
CA GLY A 79 27.58 -8.06 16.47
C GLY A 79 28.80 -8.95 16.35
#